data_AF-A0A8K0G6A5-F1
#
_entry.id   AF-A0A8K0G6A5-F1
#
_cell.length_a   1.000
_cell.length_b   1.000
_cell.length_c   1.000
_cell.angle_alpha   90.00
_cell.angle_beta   90.00
_cell.angle_gamma   90.00
#
_symmetry.space_group_name_H-M   'P 1'
#
loop_
_entity.id
_entity.type
_entity.pdbx_description
1 polymer ?
#
loop_
_entity_poly.entity_id
_entity_poly.type
_entity_poly.pdbx_seq_one_letter_code
_entity_poly.pdbx_strand_id
1 'polypeptide(L)'
;MKTEYDRRSAIGFIEPLYKISVALAVAPPCCLKEHKISKWKTNKNYGILMTLLVITGYVLSVIGRVHDCYPYFANATLVVTDALFGFVLTVANVISILIPLSYTRTNFVTFLNAFATVDDFLVRNGKNVEKKYKFLVVQLIFGHVVMLTLFVYDAYVWLTSVGMKQYRNYIFRDIQSYYSSVVIMMIYNLLLSLTCRFRSLNELLDNLCPFDLMDNVNVLCELKVRVTQLQPYRRVQQISQVYEVLITQIIYFNRVFGWQILFITATIVVGLLNTLDILIVYGVFKNNHGSLTFGNDLIILSIFWSVLHFIFGTIVAASCDSATKEAQRTAEICYKLLLSLPAMPEKSQDRALREQLYLLAQLSSQRCPGFSAAGFFRVDYSMLLALFGSVTSYVIVVIQFNK
;
A
#
# COMPACT_ATOMS: atom_id res chain seq x y z
N MET A 1 -10.13 -35.12 -17.64
CA MET A 1 -9.60 -35.56 -16.33
C MET A 1 -8.13 -35.18 -16.08
N LYS A 2 -7.62 -34.16 -16.77
CA LYS A 2 -6.46 -33.30 -16.46
C LYS A 2 -6.91 -32.00 -17.14
N THR A 3 -7.17 -30.88 -16.49
CA THR A 3 -6.47 -30.31 -15.36
C THR A 3 -7.47 -29.58 -14.47
N GLU A 4 -7.73 -30.12 -13.29
CA GLU A 4 -7.92 -29.30 -12.09
C GLU A 4 -6.56 -28.63 -11.82
N TYR A 5 -6.07 -27.85 -12.80
CA TYR A 5 -4.86 -27.06 -12.71
C TYR A 5 -5.17 -26.12 -11.57
N ASP A 6 -4.52 -26.42 -10.45
CA ASP A 6 -4.70 -25.84 -9.15
C ASP A 6 -5.00 -24.35 -9.36
N ARG A 7 -6.29 -23.97 -9.32
CA ARG A 7 -6.75 -22.57 -9.28
C ARG A 7 -6.36 -22.00 -7.91
N ARG A 8 -5.11 -22.21 -7.49
CA ARG A 8 -4.40 -21.28 -6.64
C ARG A 8 -4.34 -20.02 -7.47
N SER A 9 -5.42 -19.25 -7.34
CA SER A 9 -5.55 -17.93 -7.88
C SER A 9 -4.25 -17.20 -7.57
N ALA A 10 -3.87 -16.32 -8.47
CA ALA A 10 -2.72 -15.45 -8.32
C ALA A 10 -2.78 -14.62 -7.02
N ILE A 11 -3.84 -14.69 -6.22
CA ILE A 11 -3.98 -14.11 -4.87
C ILE A 11 -3.28 -14.94 -3.78
N GLY A 12 -2.95 -16.21 -4.04
CA GLY A 12 -2.38 -17.13 -3.04
C GLY A 12 -1.07 -16.67 -2.39
N PHE A 13 -0.31 -15.78 -3.05
CA PHE A 13 0.90 -15.20 -2.45
C PHE A 13 0.62 -14.20 -1.32
N ILE A 14 -0.55 -13.55 -1.34
CA ILE A 14 -0.99 -12.63 -0.29
C ILE A 14 -1.51 -13.43 0.91
N GLU A 15 -1.81 -14.72 0.75
CA GLU A 15 -2.42 -15.56 1.78
C GLU A 15 -1.71 -15.51 3.14
N PRO A 16 -0.36 -15.59 3.25
CA PRO A 16 0.31 -15.51 4.55
C PRO A 16 0.09 -14.16 5.23
N LEU A 17 0.33 -13.06 4.52
CA LEU A 17 0.10 -11.70 5.03
C LEU A 17 -1.36 -11.48 5.38
N TYR A 18 -2.27 -12.00 4.55
CA TYR A 18 -3.70 -11.94 4.77
C TYR A 18 -4.14 -12.69 6.01
N LYS A 19 -3.59 -13.89 6.27
CA LYS A 19 -3.85 -14.62 7.52
C LYS A 19 -3.39 -13.83 8.74
N ILE A 20 -2.22 -13.19 8.67
CA ILE A 20 -1.72 -12.31 9.74
C ILE A 20 -2.67 -11.12 9.92
N SER A 21 -3.08 -10.46 8.84
CA SER A 21 -4.02 -9.34 8.89
C SER A 21 -5.40 -9.74 9.40
N VAL A 22 -5.90 -10.93 9.08
CA VAL A 22 -7.15 -11.47 9.65
C VAL A 22 -6.97 -11.74 11.14
N ALA A 23 -5.84 -12.32 11.56
CA ALA A 23 -5.53 -12.54 12.97
C ALA A 23 -5.47 -11.21 13.74
N LEU A 24 -4.98 -10.14 13.12
CA LEU A 24 -4.98 -8.79 13.71
C LEU A 24 -6.31 -8.05 13.54
N ALA A 25 -7.35 -8.63 12.94
CA ALA A 25 -8.60 -7.96 12.58
C ALA A 25 -8.46 -6.75 11.62
N VAL A 26 -7.31 -6.62 10.94
CA VAL A 26 -7.06 -5.65 9.84
C VAL A 26 -7.84 -6.02 8.58
N ALA A 27 -8.03 -7.32 8.34
CA ALA A 27 -8.72 -7.83 7.16
C ALA A 27 -9.94 -8.66 7.56
N PRO A 28 -11.06 -8.57 6.81
CA PRO A 28 -12.21 -9.42 7.08
C PRO A 28 -11.84 -10.86 6.70
N PRO A 29 -12.19 -11.91 7.45
CA PRO A 29 -11.86 -13.28 7.07
C PRO A 29 -12.69 -13.71 5.86
N CYS A 30 -12.01 -13.91 4.75
CA CYS A 30 -12.57 -14.44 3.52
C CYS A 30 -11.83 -15.73 3.17
N CYS A 31 -12.57 -16.73 2.70
CA CYS A 31 -11.92 -17.89 2.10
C CYS A 31 -11.46 -17.49 0.70
N LEU A 32 -10.16 -17.17 0.55
CA LEU A 32 -9.59 -16.75 -0.74
C LEU A 32 -9.80 -17.78 -1.85
N LYS A 33 -9.95 -19.07 -1.51
CA LYS A 33 -10.21 -20.17 -2.46
C LYS A 33 -11.66 -20.20 -2.96
N GLU A 34 -12.61 -19.97 -2.06
CA GLU A 34 -14.03 -20.09 -2.37
C GLU A 34 -14.67 -18.78 -2.82
N HIS A 35 -13.94 -17.66 -2.71
CA HIS A 35 -14.45 -16.31 -2.94
C HIS A 35 -15.71 -15.98 -2.09
N LYS A 36 -15.91 -16.73 -1.01
CA LYS A 36 -17.05 -16.63 -0.09
C LYS A 36 -16.58 -16.14 1.28
N ILE A 37 -17.42 -15.33 1.90
CA ILE A 37 -17.12 -14.78 3.21
C ILE A 37 -17.60 -15.75 4.29
N SER A 38 -16.71 -16.14 5.20
CA SER A 38 -17.07 -17.07 6.29
C SER A 38 -17.74 -16.33 7.47
N LYS A 39 -18.51 -17.09 8.26
CA LYS A 39 -19.24 -16.76 9.51
C LYS A 39 -19.09 -15.32 10.04
N TRP A 40 -19.95 -14.40 9.60
CA TRP A 40 -19.89 -12.96 9.92
C TRP A 40 -19.97 -12.59 11.40
N LYS A 41 -20.91 -13.18 12.17
CA LYS A 41 -21.20 -12.77 13.55
C LYS A 41 -19.97 -12.89 14.47
N THR A 42 -19.22 -13.99 14.35
CA THR A 42 -18.02 -14.25 15.16
C THR A 42 -16.94 -13.19 14.93
N ASN A 43 -16.78 -12.73 13.69
CA ASN A 43 -15.74 -11.77 13.33
C ASN A 43 -16.07 -10.35 13.80
N LYS A 44 -17.36 -9.99 13.84
CA LYS A 44 -17.79 -8.70 14.39
C LYS A 44 -17.41 -8.58 15.86
N ASN A 45 -17.71 -9.61 16.66
CA ASN A 45 -17.37 -9.62 18.08
C ASN A 45 -15.85 -9.61 18.30
N TYR A 46 -15.10 -10.36 17.49
CA TYR A 46 -13.63 -10.37 17.54
C TYR A 46 -13.04 -8.98 17.27
N GLY A 47 -13.50 -8.30 16.22
CA GLY A 47 -13.01 -6.97 15.88
C GLY A 47 -13.36 -5.90 16.91
N ILE A 48 -14.54 -5.97 17.54
CA ILE A 48 -14.91 -5.10 18.68
C ILE A 48 -13.97 -5.35 19.86
N LEU A 49 -13.70 -6.61 20.20
CA LEU A 49 -12.77 -6.98 21.26
C LEU A 49 -11.36 -6.44 20.98
N MET A 50 -10.84 -6.61 19.76
CA MET A 50 -9.53 -6.09 19.37
C MET A 50 -9.48 -4.56 19.43
N THR A 51 -10.56 -3.87 19.05
CA THR A 51 -10.66 -2.42 19.16
C THR A 51 -10.59 -1.96 20.63
N LEU A 52 -11.35 -2.62 21.51
CA LEU A 52 -11.32 -2.35 22.95
C LEU A 52 -9.92 -2.60 23.51
N LEU A 53 -9.26 -3.69 23.13
CA LEU A 53 -7.90 -4.01 23.56
C LEU A 53 -6.89 -2.93 23.16
N VAL A 54 -6.95 -2.44 21.91
CA VAL A 54 -6.08 -1.36 21.42
C VAL A 54 -6.30 -0.06 22.21
N ILE A 55 -7.56 0.32 22.43
CA ILE A 55 -7.91 1.53 23.19
C ILE A 55 -7.48 1.41 24.65
N THR A 56 -7.78 0.29 25.32
CA THR A 56 -7.39 0.05 26.71
C THR A 56 -5.86 0.04 26.85
N GLY A 57 -5.14 -0.62 25.94
CA GLY A 57 -3.69 -0.61 25.91
C GLY A 57 -3.10 0.80 25.76
N TYR A 58 -3.69 1.63 24.91
CA TYR A 58 -3.32 3.04 24.78
C TYR A 58 -3.57 3.83 26.07
N VAL A 59 -4.76 3.71 26.66
CA VAL A 59 -5.11 4.43 27.90
C VAL A 59 -4.16 4.05 29.04
N LEU A 60 -3.88 2.75 29.22
CA LEU A 60 -2.93 2.27 30.22
C LEU A 60 -1.52 2.79 29.95
N SER A 61 -1.08 2.79 28.68
CA SER A 61 0.22 3.34 28.27
C SER A 61 0.32 4.84 28.57
N VAL A 62 -0.72 5.62 28.28
CA VAL A 62 -0.74 7.07 28.56
C VAL A 62 -0.71 7.35 30.05
N ILE A 63 -1.56 6.70 30.84
CA ILE A 63 -1.57 6.87 32.31
C ILE A 63 -0.19 6.53 32.90
N GLY A 64 0.38 5.41 32.48
CA GLY A 64 1.72 5.01 32.92
C GLY A 64 2.80 6.00 32.50
N ARG A 65 2.79 6.51 31.26
CA ARG A 65 3.76 7.51 30.80
C ARG A 65 3.61 8.85 31.53
N VAL A 66 2.39 9.33 31.74
CA VAL A 66 2.11 10.58 32.47
C VAL A 66 2.61 10.49 33.91
N HIS A 67 2.42 9.35 34.58
CA HIS A 67 2.83 9.17 35.97
C HIS A 67 4.34 8.86 36.12
N ASP A 68 4.86 7.92 35.32
CA ASP A 68 6.19 7.35 35.53
C ASP A 68 7.28 7.89 34.59
N CYS A 69 6.94 8.54 33.47
CA CYS A 69 7.92 8.96 32.44
C CYS A 69 7.99 10.47 32.28
N TYR A 70 6.85 11.13 32.07
CA TYR A 70 6.79 12.57 31.77
C TYR A 70 7.37 13.49 32.85
N PRO A 71 7.32 13.18 34.16
CA PRO A 71 8.00 13.99 35.17
C PRO A 71 9.53 14.05 34.99
N TYR A 72 10.11 13.09 34.28
CA TYR A 72 11.55 13.04 33.98
C TYR A 72 11.91 13.74 32.67
N PHE A 73 10.93 14.03 31.80
CA PHE A 73 11.17 14.77 30.57
C PHE A 73 11.12 16.27 30.87
N ALA A 74 12.29 16.93 30.84
CA ALA A 74 12.39 18.38 31.03
C ALA A 74 11.73 19.19 29.89
N ASN A 75 11.63 18.61 28.70
CA ASN A 75 11.17 19.32 27.50
C ASN A 75 9.70 19.04 27.20
N ALA A 76 8.89 20.11 27.22
CA ALA A 76 7.47 20.03 26.89
C ALA A 76 7.21 19.59 25.44
N THR A 77 8.11 19.90 24.50
CA THR A 77 8.00 19.48 23.10
C THR A 77 7.94 17.96 22.99
N LEU A 78 8.85 17.27 23.67
CA LEU A 78 8.97 15.81 23.66
C LEU A 78 7.71 15.14 24.22
N VAL A 79 7.17 15.68 25.32
CA VAL A 79 5.93 15.19 25.92
C VAL A 79 4.76 15.34 24.94
N VAL A 80 4.66 16.48 24.28
CA VAL A 80 3.59 16.75 23.31
C VAL A 80 3.71 15.86 22.08
N THR A 81 4.91 15.70 21.50
CA THR A 81 5.12 14.85 20.32
C THR A 81 4.90 13.38 20.62
N ASP A 82 5.35 12.87 21.78
CA ASP A 82 5.16 11.47 22.17
C ASP A 82 3.69 11.15 22.49
N ALA A 83 2.96 12.10 23.09
CA ALA A 83 1.52 12.01 23.31
C ALA A 83 0.75 12.02 21.97
N LEU A 84 1.08 12.97 21.08
CA LEU A 84 0.45 13.08 19.76
C LEU A 84 0.72 11.83 18.91
N PHE A 85 1.95 11.31 18.93
CA PHE A 85 2.32 10.09 18.22
C PHE A 85 1.48 8.90 18.68
N GLY A 86 1.42 8.68 20.01
CA GLY A 86 0.62 7.61 20.59
C GLY A 86 -0.87 7.73 20.25
N PHE A 87 -1.42 8.95 20.27
CA PHE A 87 -2.80 9.22 19.90
C PHE A 87 -3.08 8.89 18.42
N VAL A 88 -2.30 9.46 17.50
CA VAL A 88 -2.52 9.28 16.06
C VAL A 88 -2.31 7.82 15.66
N LEU A 89 -1.31 7.14 16.22
CA LEU A 89 -1.08 5.70 16.03
C LEU A 89 -2.28 4.87 16.48
N THR A 90 -2.86 5.19 17.65
CA THR A 90 -4.04 4.49 18.17
C THR A 90 -5.25 4.71 17.28
N VAL A 91 -5.49 5.95 16.83
CA VAL A 91 -6.57 6.25 15.89
C VAL A 91 -6.38 5.51 14.58
N ALA A 92 -5.17 5.48 14.02
CA ALA A 92 -4.86 4.73 12.80
C ALA A 92 -5.17 3.24 12.91
N ASN A 93 -4.77 2.61 14.03
CA ASN A 93 -5.02 1.19 14.29
C ASN A 93 -6.52 0.91 14.50
N VAL A 94 -7.22 1.73 15.28
CA VAL A 94 -8.67 1.60 15.50
C VAL A 94 -9.43 1.72 14.18
N ILE A 95 -9.11 2.70 13.34
CA ILE A 95 -9.73 2.86 12.03
C ILE A 95 -9.42 1.68 11.11
N SER A 96 -8.21 1.14 11.18
CA SER A 96 -7.81 -0.06 10.45
C SER A 96 -8.61 -1.31 10.85
N ILE A 97 -9.08 -1.39 12.10
CA ILE A 97 -9.98 -2.46 12.57
C ILE A 97 -11.44 -2.17 12.19
N LEU A 98 -11.93 -0.95 12.43
CA LEU A 98 -13.35 -0.61 12.30
C LEU A 98 -13.85 -0.57 10.85
N ILE A 99 -13.02 -0.12 9.91
CA ILE A 99 -13.41 -0.01 8.49
C ILE A 99 -13.77 -1.37 7.87
N PRO A 100 -12.93 -2.42 8.00
CA PRO A 100 -13.27 -3.77 7.56
C PRO A 100 -14.51 -4.38 8.22
N LEU A 101 -14.78 -4.03 9.49
CA LEU A 101 -15.91 -4.56 10.26
C LEU A 101 -17.26 -3.96 9.88
N SER A 102 -17.26 -2.70 9.45
CA SER A 102 -18.46 -1.91 9.22
C SER A 102 -18.86 -1.91 7.74
N TYR A 103 -18.44 -0.87 7.02
CA TYR A 103 -19.02 -0.43 5.76
C TYR A 103 -18.35 -1.04 4.52
N THR A 104 -17.10 -1.44 4.62
CA THR A 104 -16.28 -1.75 3.43
C THR A 104 -16.08 -3.24 3.16
N ARG A 105 -16.68 -4.13 3.95
CA ARG A 105 -16.51 -5.58 3.79
C ARG A 105 -16.88 -6.07 2.39
N THR A 106 -18.06 -5.66 1.88
CA THR A 106 -18.51 -6.01 0.53
C THR A 106 -17.56 -5.43 -0.51
N ASN A 107 -17.16 -4.17 -0.36
CA ASN A 107 -16.19 -3.52 -1.25
C ASN A 107 -14.84 -4.26 -1.27
N PHE A 108 -14.35 -4.74 -0.12
CA PHE A 108 -13.10 -5.48 -0.01
C PHE A 108 -13.18 -6.86 -0.70
N VAL A 109 -14.30 -7.57 -0.52
CA VAL A 109 -14.52 -8.87 -1.18
C VAL A 109 -14.67 -8.69 -2.68
N THR A 110 -15.45 -7.70 -3.12
CA THR A 110 -15.58 -7.33 -4.53
C THR A 110 -14.24 -6.95 -5.13
N PHE A 111 -13.42 -6.18 -4.40
CA PHE A 111 -12.06 -5.82 -4.79
C PHE A 111 -11.18 -7.06 -5.01
N LEU A 112 -11.17 -8.00 -4.06
CA LEU A 112 -10.39 -9.25 -4.20
C LEU A 112 -10.93 -10.17 -5.30
N ASN A 113 -12.26 -10.28 -5.46
CA ASN A 113 -12.87 -11.12 -6.49
C ASN A 113 -12.59 -10.59 -7.90
N ALA A 114 -12.51 -9.27 -8.06
CA ALA A 114 -12.11 -8.67 -9.33
C ALA A 114 -10.68 -9.06 -9.73
N PHE A 115 -9.77 -9.36 -8.79
CA PHE A 115 -8.45 -9.88 -9.13
C PHE A 115 -8.54 -11.25 -9.81
N ALA A 116 -9.39 -12.14 -9.31
CA ALA A 116 -9.59 -13.45 -9.92
C ALA A 116 -10.12 -13.33 -11.35
N THR A 117 -11.06 -12.41 -11.60
CA THR A 117 -11.57 -12.14 -12.96
C THR A 117 -10.48 -11.65 -13.90
N VAL A 118 -9.63 -10.71 -13.45
CA VAL A 118 -8.52 -10.20 -14.26
C VAL A 118 -7.46 -11.28 -14.48
N ASP A 119 -7.13 -12.07 -13.46
CA ASP A 119 -6.14 -13.14 -13.55
C ASP A 119 -6.57 -14.24 -14.53
N ASP A 120 -7.85 -14.64 -14.48
CA ASP A 120 -8.43 -15.60 -15.43
C ASP A 120 -8.29 -15.09 -16.88
N PHE A 121 -8.49 -13.79 -17.10
CA PHE A 121 -8.28 -13.18 -18.42
C PHE A 121 -6.79 -13.19 -18.83
N LEU A 122 -5.90 -12.76 -17.95
CA LEU A 122 -4.46 -12.68 -18.24
C LEU A 122 -3.86 -14.07 -18.52
N VAL A 123 -4.24 -15.09 -17.75
CA VAL A 123 -3.77 -16.47 -17.92
C VAL A 123 -4.27 -17.06 -19.24
N ARG A 124 -5.53 -16.84 -19.61
CA ARG A 124 -6.07 -17.26 -20.93
C ARG A 124 -5.33 -16.63 -22.11
N ASN A 125 -4.72 -15.46 -21.89
CA ASN A 125 -3.91 -14.75 -22.89
C ASN A 125 -2.40 -15.01 -22.74
N GLY A 126 -2.00 -16.09 -22.05
CA GLY A 126 -0.61 -16.55 -22.00
C GLY A 126 0.32 -15.75 -21.08
N LYS A 127 -0.21 -14.85 -20.25
CA LYS A 127 0.60 -14.14 -19.24
C LYS A 127 0.78 -15.01 -18.01
N ASN A 128 2.03 -15.39 -17.73
CA ASN A 128 2.37 -16.12 -16.51
C ASN A 128 2.66 -15.14 -15.38
N VAL A 129 1.74 -15.04 -14.43
CA VAL A 129 1.85 -14.11 -13.30
C VAL A 129 2.67 -14.70 -12.13
N GLU A 130 3.01 -16.01 -12.16
CA GLU A 130 3.53 -16.75 -11.01
C GLU A 130 4.94 -16.33 -10.54
N LYS A 131 5.85 -16.00 -11.47
CA LYS A 131 7.27 -15.77 -11.12
C LYS A 131 7.47 -14.57 -10.18
N LYS A 132 6.61 -13.55 -10.27
CA LYS A 132 6.70 -12.34 -9.44
C LYS A 132 6.28 -12.58 -7.99
N TYR A 133 5.63 -13.69 -7.68
CA TYR A 133 5.05 -13.97 -6.38
C TYR A 133 6.03 -14.48 -5.33
N LYS A 134 7.04 -15.25 -5.73
CA LYS A 134 8.07 -15.73 -4.80
C LYS A 134 8.84 -14.56 -4.16
N PHE A 135 9.09 -13.51 -4.93
CA PHE A 135 9.74 -12.30 -4.46
C PHE A 135 8.93 -11.60 -3.36
N LEU A 136 7.60 -11.58 -3.48
CA LEU A 136 6.72 -10.92 -2.50
C LEU A 136 6.70 -11.62 -1.15
N VAL A 137 6.73 -12.96 -1.14
CA VAL A 137 6.80 -13.73 0.11
C VAL A 137 8.14 -13.50 0.81
N VAL A 138 9.24 -13.45 0.06
CA VAL A 138 10.57 -13.14 0.62
C VAL A 138 10.59 -11.74 1.21
N GLN A 139 10.02 -10.75 0.52
CA GLN A 139 9.91 -9.37 1.02
C GLN A 139 9.08 -9.28 2.31
N LEU A 140 7.99 -10.04 2.40
CA LEU A 140 7.16 -10.12 3.59
C LEU A 140 7.95 -10.67 4.79
N ILE A 141 8.64 -11.81 4.61
CA ILE A 141 9.45 -12.42 5.67
C ILE A 141 10.55 -11.45 6.11
N PHE A 142 11.24 -10.84 5.15
CA PHE A 142 12.26 -9.83 5.41
C PHE A 142 11.71 -8.65 6.22
N GLY A 143 10.54 -8.11 5.83
CA GLY A 143 9.88 -7.03 6.56
C GLY A 143 9.59 -7.38 8.02
N HIS A 144 9.06 -8.58 8.29
CA HIS A 144 8.80 -9.04 9.66
C HIS A 144 10.08 -9.23 10.48
N VAL A 145 11.16 -9.75 9.87
CA VAL A 145 12.45 -9.93 10.54
C VAL A 145 13.07 -8.58 10.90
N VAL A 146 13.04 -7.61 9.99
CA VAL A 146 13.52 -6.24 10.25
C VAL A 146 12.74 -5.60 11.40
N MET A 147 11.41 -5.69 11.38
CA MET A 147 10.57 -5.16 12.46
C MET A 147 10.86 -5.83 13.80
N LEU A 148 10.96 -7.15 13.84
CA LEU A 148 11.26 -7.89 15.07
C LEU A 148 12.63 -7.48 15.64
N THR A 149 13.64 -7.38 14.77
CA THR A 149 14.99 -6.96 15.17
C THR A 149 14.98 -5.55 15.76
N LEU A 150 14.25 -4.63 15.13
CA LEU A 150 14.11 -3.26 15.64
C LEU A 150 13.38 -3.21 16.98
N PHE A 151 12.33 -4.01 17.19
CA PHE A 151 11.62 -4.06 18.48
C PHE A 151 12.47 -4.68 19.60
N VAL A 152 13.26 -5.71 19.30
CA VAL A 152 14.19 -6.29 20.27
C VAL A 152 15.25 -5.25 20.65
N TYR A 153 15.75 -4.49 19.68
CA TYR A 153 16.70 -3.41 19.94
C TYR A 153 16.07 -2.25 20.72
N ASP A 154 14.85 -1.83 20.36
CA ASP A 154 14.09 -0.82 21.11
C ASP A 154 13.90 -1.24 22.57
N ALA A 155 13.42 -2.48 22.80
CA ALA A 155 13.27 -3.05 24.14
C ALA A 155 14.59 -3.06 24.91
N TYR A 156 15.69 -3.48 24.28
CA TYR A 156 17.02 -3.47 24.89
C TYR A 156 17.41 -2.05 25.35
N VAL A 157 17.32 -1.05 24.47
CA VAL A 157 17.72 0.33 24.77
C VAL A 157 16.86 0.94 25.88
N TRP A 158 15.54 0.71 25.86
CA TRP A 158 14.66 1.21 26.92
C TRP A 158 14.91 0.49 28.25
N LEU A 159 15.11 -0.83 28.25
CA LEU A 159 15.39 -1.59 29.47
C LEU A 159 16.70 -1.17 30.12
N THR A 160 17.75 -0.92 29.35
CA THR A 160 19.05 -0.48 29.86
C THR A 160 19.04 0.98 30.30
N SER A 161 18.31 1.86 29.59
CA SER A 161 18.34 3.30 29.85
C SER A 161 17.43 3.73 31.00
N VAL A 162 16.20 3.20 31.08
CA VAL A 162 15.19 3.65 32.07
C VAL A 162 14.72 2.54 33.01
N GLY A 163 14.99 1.27 32.68
CA GLY A 163 14.55 0.12 33.47
C GLY A 163 13.16 -0.42 33.09
N MET A 164 12.85 -1.60 33.63
CA MET A 164 11.64 -2.36 33.29
C MET A 164 10.33 -1.64 33.65
N LYS A 165 10.32 -0.86 34.75
CA LYS A 165 9.10 -0.19 35.23
C LYS A 165 8.58 0.81 34.19
N GLN A 166 9.47 1.63 33.63
CA GLN A 166 9.15 2.63 32.61
C GLN A 166 8.92 1.96 31.25
N TYR A 167 9.74 0.98 30.86
CA TYR A 167 9.58 0.28 29.58
C TYR A 167 8.20 -0.39 29.45
N ARG A 168 7.64 -0.93 30.55
CA ARG A 168 6.30 -1.53 30.56
C ARG A 168 5.22 -0.60 29.99
N ASN A 169 5.37 0.72 30.18
CA ASN A 169 4.40 1.70 29.70
C ASN A 169 4.50 1.94 28.18
N TYR A 170 5.57 1.49 27.52
CA TYR A 170 5.79 1.60 26.08
C TYR A 170 5.45 0.34 25.28
N ILE A 171 5.31 -0.84 25.91
CA ILE A 171 5.01 -2.12 25.23
C ILE A 171 3.80 -2.03 24.30
N PHE A 172 2.72 -1.35 24.73
CA PHE A 172 1.52 -1.20 23.90
C PHE A 172 1.76 -0.34 22.65
N ARG A 173 2.66 0.66 22.73
CA ARG A 173 3.06 1.47 21.58
C ARG A 173 3.80 0.60 20.56
N ASP A 174 4.65 -0.31 21.00
CA ASP A 174 5.44 -1.19 20.14
C ASP A 174 4.53 -2.19 19.41
N ILE A 175 3.60 -2.82 20.13
CA ILE A 175 2.57 -3.71 19.55
C ILE A 175 1.74 -2.96 18.50
N GLN A 176 1.33 -1.74 18.81
CA GLN A 176 0.59 -0.88 17.88
C GLN A 176 1.41 -0.45 16.66
N SER A 177 2.71 -0.22 16.82
CA SER A 177 3.62 0.10 15.72
C SER A 177 3.81 -1.11 14.79
N TYR A 178 3.89 -2.32 15.37
CA TYR A 178 3.89 -3.56 14.60
C TYR A 178 2.59 -3.73 13.83
N TYR A 179 1.45 -3.47 14.46
CA TYR A 179 0.14 -3.50 13.83
C TYR A 179 0.11 -2.58 12.58
N SER A 180 0.48 -1.32 12.74
CA SER A 180 0.55 -0.35 11.63
C SER A 180 1.49 -0.82 10.51
N SER A 181 2.62 -1.44 10.86
CA SER A 181 3.56 -2.00 9.89
C SER A 181 2.93 -3.13 9.05
N VAL A 182 2.11 -3.99 9.66
CA VAL A 182 1.35 -5.02 8.94
C VAL A 182 0.32 -4.40 8.00
N VAL A 183 -0.37 -3.33 8.41
CA VAL A 183 -1.32 -2.61 7.54
C VAL A 183 -0.59 -2.01 6.33
N ILE A 184 0.55 -1.36 6.54
CA ILE A 184 1.38 -0.79 5.47
C ILE A 184 1.84 -1.87 4.49
N MET A 185 2.33 -3.00 4.99
CA MET A 185 2.73 -4.13 4.15
C MET A 185 1.54 -4.68 3.34
N MET A 186 0.35 -4.77 3.92
CA MET A 186 -0.87 -5.20 3.22
C MET A 186 -1.22 -4.24 2.09
N ILE A 187 -1.29 -2.93 2.37
CA ILE A 187 -1.55 -1.87 1.39
C ILE A 187 -0.57 -1.96 0.23
N TYR A 188 0.73 -2.02 0.55
CA TYR A 188 1.80 -2.13 -0.45
C TYR A 188 1.67 -3.36 -1.34
N ASN A 189 1.44 -4.54 -0.76
CA ASN A 189 1.34 -5.78 -1.53
C ASN A 189 0.11 -5.76 -2.47
N LEU A 190 -1.01 -5.20 -2.03
CA LEU A 190 -2.21 -5.05 -2.87
C LEU A 190 -1.99 -4.06 -4.02
N LEU A 191 -1.30 -2.95 -3.77
CA LEU A 191 -0.95 -1.96 -4.80
C LEU A 191 0.05 -2.52 -5.82
N LEU A 192 1.05 -3.27 -5.37
CA LEU A 192 1.97 -3.95 -6.28
C LEU A 192 1.24 -5.00 -7.13
N SER A 193 0.29 -5.71 -6.53
CA SER A 193 -0.60 -6.66 -7.21
C SER A 193 -1.42 -5.98 -8.33
N LEU A 194 -1.99 -4.80 -8.06
CA LEU A 194 -2.67 -3.98 -9.07
C LEU A 194 -1.72 -3.53 -10.18
N THR A 195 -0.56 -2.98 -9.81
CA THR A 195 0.47 -2.52 -10.75
C THR A 195 0.89 -3.62 -11.72
N CYS A 196 1.10 -4.84 -11.21
CA CYS A 196 1.48 -5.98 -12.05
C CYS A 196 0.40 -6.35 -13.08
N ARG A 197 -0.89 -6.20 -12.73
CA ARG A 197 -2.00 -6.48 -13.66
C ARG A 197 -2.13 -5.40 -14.72
N PHE A 198 -2.03 -4.13 -14.36
CA PHE A 198 -1.95 -3.04 -15.35
C PHE A 198 -0.78 -3.26 -16.31
N ARG A 199 0.39 -3.61 -15.79
CA ARG A 199 1.57 -3.91 -16.63
C ARG A 199 1.31 -5.08 -17.58
N SER A 200 0.74 -6.17 -17.07
CA SER A 200 0.44 -7.35 -17.88
C SER A 200 -0.58 -7.04 -18.98
N LEU A 201 -1.57 -6.19 -18.68
CA LEU A 201 -2.55 -5.70 -19.64
C LEU A 201 -1.90 -4.79 -20.70
N ASN A 202 -1.03 -3.87 -20.28
CA ASN A 202 -0.25 -3.01 -21.17
C ASN A 202 0.65 -3.83 -22.09
N GLU A 203 1.32 -4.87 -21.59
CA GLU A 203 2.11 -5.76 -22.44
C GLU A 203 1.23 -6.54 -23.44
N LEU A 204 -0.02 -6.90 -23.09
CA LEU A 204 -0.94 -7.51 -24.06
C LEU A 204 -1.36 -6.51 -25.14
N LEU A 205 -1.58 -5.26 -24.77
CA LEU A 205 -1.94 -4.18 -25.69
C LEU A 205 -0.76 -3.79 -26.59
N ASP A 206 0.45 -3.66 -26.05
CA ASP A 206 1.70 -3.41 -26.81
C ASP A 206 1.93 -4.53 -27.85
N ASN A 207 1.66 -5.78 -27.49
CA ASN A 207 1.75 -6.93 -28.40
C ASN A 207 0.68 -6.96 -29.50
N LEU A 208 -0.33 -6.08 -29.45
CA LEU A 208 -1.27 -5.87 -30.56
C LEU A 208 -0.71 -4.96 -31.64
N CYS A 209 0.39 -4.26 -31.38
CA CYS A 209 1.08 -3.50 -32.41
C CYS A 209 1.48 -4.48 -33.51
N PRO A 210 1.00 -4.28 -34.76
CA PRO A 210 1.38 -5.16 -35.84
C PRO A 210 2.91 -5.10 -35.97
N PHE A 211 3.54 -6.26 -35.79
CA PHE A 211 4.91 -6.52 -36.24
C PHE A 211 5.15 -5.77 -37.55
N ASP A 212 6.19 -4.94 -37.58
CA ASP A 212 6.82 -4.33 -38.75
C ASP A 212 6.30 -4.91 -40.07
N LEU A 213 5.19 -4.33 -40.54
CA LEU A 213 4.53 -4.73 -41.78
C LEU A 213 4.93 -3.75 -42.87
N MET A 214 6.23 -3.55 -43.01
CA MET A 214 6.88 -3.10 -44.24
C MET A 214 8.29 -3.67 -44.23
N ASP A 215 8.51 -4.81 -44.87
CA ASP A 215 9.38 -4.73 -46.04
C ASP A 215 9.47 -5.98 -46.90
N ASN A 216 9.01 -7.17 -46.49
CA ASN A 216 9.13 -8.31 -47.40
C ASN A 216 8.08 -9.40 -47.20
N VAL A 217 7.74 -10.04 -48.33
CA VAL A 217 7.06 -11.35 -48.49
C VAL A 217 5.58 -11.29 -48.94
N ASN A 218 5.42 -11.06 -50.24
CA ASN A 218 4.75 -11.91 -51.22
C ASN A 218 3.41 -12.59 -50.85
N VAL A 219 2.31 -11.95 -51.30
CA VAL A 219 1.17 -12.41 -52.15
C VAL A 219 0.39 -13.70 -51.81
N LEU A 220 0.88 -14.68 -51.06
CA LEU A 220 0.15 -15.95 -50.81
C LEU A 220 -0.76 -15.94 -49.56
N CYS A 221 -0.97 -14.79 -48.93
CA CYS A 221 -1.58 -14.68 -47.60
C CYS A 221 -3.04 -14.16 -47.56
N GLU A 222 -3.73 -13.96 -48.69
CA GLU A 222 -5.03 -13.27 -48.67
C GLU A 222 -6.16 -13.99 -47.89
N LEU A 223 -6.15 -15.33 -47.82
CA LEU A 223 -7.21 -16.06 -47.08
C LEU A 223 -6.91 -16.23 -45.58
N LYS A 224 -5.63 -16.37 -45.20
CA LYS A 224 -5.22 -16.48 -43.78
C LYS A 224 -5.34 -15.13 -43.06
N VAL A 225 -5.23 -14.03 -43.82
CA VAL A 225 -5.37 -12.64 -43.38
C VAL A 225 -6.81 -12.30 -42.93
N ARG A 226 -7.86 -12.86 -43.54
CA ARG A 226 -9.26 -12.56 -43.12
C ARG A 226 -9.64 -13.12 -41.75
N VAL A 227 -9.09 -14.26 -41.34
CA VAL A 227 -9.34 -14.84 -40.00
C VAL A 227 -8.45 -14.20 -38.93
N THR A 228 -7.29 -13.65 -39.31
CA THR A 228 -6.42 -12.90 -38.39
C THR A 228 -6.87 -11.46 -38.15
N GLN A 229 -7.57 -10.80 -39.08
CA GLN A 229 -8.01 -9.40 -38.93
C GLN A 229 -9.24 -9.18 -38.00
N LEU A 230 -10.08 -10.21 -37.76
CA LEU A 230 -11.16 -10.13 -36.75
C LEU A 230 -10.68 -10.26 -35.29
N GLN A 231 -9.45 -10.72 -35.09
CA GLN A 231 -8.86 -10.93 -33.76
C GLN A 231 -8.48 -9.63 -33.01
N PRO A 232 -7.82 -8.63 -33.62
CA PRO A 232 -7.36 -7.43 -32.89
C PRO A 232 -8.50 -6.61 -32.29
N TYR A 233 -9.59 -6.37 -33.05
CA TYR A 233 -10.76 -5.63 -32.55
C TYR A 233 -11.35 -6.29 -31.30
N ARG A 234 -11.63 -7.60 -31.36
CA ARG A 234 -12.21 -8.34 -30.23
C ARG A 234 -11.26 -8.35 -29.02
N ARG A 235 -9.95 -8.45 -29.26
CA ARG A 235 -8.94 -8.39 -28.19
C ARG A 235 -8.89 -7.02 -27.52
N VAL A 236 -8.88 -5.92 -28.28
CA VAL A 236 -8.94 -4.56 -27.71
C VAL A 236 -10.22 -4.37 -26.89
N GLN A 237 -11.36 -4.86 -27.39
CA GLN A 237 -12.62 -4.79 -26.65
C GLN A 237 -12.54 -5.55 -25.31
N GLN A 238 -11.97 -6.75 -25.31
CA GLN A 238 -11.77 -7.52 -24.06
C GLN A 238 -10.77 -6.84 -23.12
N ILE A 239 -9.68 -6.29 -23.65
CA ILE A 239 -8.70 -5.50 -22.88
C ILE A 239 -9.38 -4.29 -22.24
N SER A 240 -10.25 -3.59 -22.97
CA SER A 240 -11.00 -2.45 -22.45
C SER A 240 -11.92 -2.84 -21.29
N GLN A 241 -12.63 -3.97 -21.39
CA GLN A 241 -13.46 -4.48 -20.30
C GLN A 241 -12.63 -4.80 -19.05
N VAL A 242 -11.46 -5.40 -19.24
CA VAL A 242 -10.55 -5.74 -18.12
C VAL A 242 -9.93 -4.48 -17.51
N TYR A 243 -9.60 -3.48 -18.33
CA TYR A 243 -9.15 -2.17 -17.88
C TYR A 243 -10.20 -1.49 -17.00
N GLU A 244 -11.47 -1.49 -17.42
CA GLU A 244 -12.58 -0.95 -16.61
C GLU A 244 -12.71 -1.65 -15.25
N VAL A 245 -12.53 -2.98 -15.20
CA VAL A 245 -12.50 -3.74 -13.95
C VAL A 245 -11.35 -3.28 -13.06
N LEU A 246 -10.13 -3.13 -13.60
CA LEU A 246 -8.97 -2.63 -12.85
C LEU A 246 -9.16 -1.20 -12.33
N ILE A 247 -9.75 -0.32 -13.12
CA ILE A 247 -10.06 1.06 -12.71
C ILE A 247 -11.09 1.06 -11.58
N THR A 248 -12.12 0.22 -11.70
CA THR A 248 -13.12 0.02 -10.64
C THR A 248 -12.47 -0.53 -9.36
N GLN A 249 -11.45 -1.38 -9.47
CA GLN A 249 -10.68 -1.84 -8.31
C GLN A 249 -9.95 -0.71 -7.59
N ILE A 250 -9.40 0.29 -8.29
CA ILE A 250 -8.78 1.46 -7.63
C ILE A 250 -9.85 2.23 -6.83
N ILE A 251 -11.07 2.37 -7.35
CA ILE A 251 -12.17 3.01 -6.63
C ILE A 251 -12.50 2.25 -5.35
N TYR A 252 -12.63 0.91 -5.43
CA TYR A 252 -12.85 0.09 -4.23
C TYR A 252 -11.67 0.15 -3.26
N PHE A 253 -10.44 0.18 -3.77
CA PHE A 253 -9.24 0.32 -2.97
C PHE A 253 -9.27 1.63 -2.18
N ASN A 254 -9.54 2.78 -2.80
CA ASN A 254 -9.65 4.07 -2.11
C ASN A 254 -10.77 4.07 -1.07
N ARG A 255 -11.89 3.38 -1.34
CA ARG A 255 -12.99 3.25 -0.37
C ARG A 255 -12.61 2.40 0.85
N VAL A 256 -11.82 1.35 0.67
CA VAL A 256 -11.34 0.50 1.77
C VAL A 256 -10.20 1.20 2.50
N PHE A 257 -9.16 1.60 1.78
CA PHE A 257 -7.87 2.01 2.33
C PHE A 257 -7.66 3.50 2.45
N GLY A 258 -8.51 4.34 1.87
CA GLY A 258 -8.29 5.79 1.85
C GLY A 258 -8.12 6.41 3.25
N TRP A 259 -9.01 6.07 4.18
CA TRP A 259 -8.90 6.54 5.57
C TRP A 259 -7.71 5.94 6.31
N GLN A 260 -7.37 4.69 6.04
CA GLN A 260 -6.22 4.03 6.65
C GLN A 260 -4.92 4.70 6.18
N ILE A 261 -4.80 4.98 4.87
CA ILE A 261 -3.65 5.70 4.30
C ILE A 261 -3.56 7.11 4.90
N LEU A 262 -4.69 7.81 5.09
CA LEU A 262 -4.70 9.14 5.73
C LEU A 262 -4.06 9.11 7.12
N PHE A 263 -4.54 8.22 8.00
CA PHE A 263 -4.03 8.14 9.37
C PHE A 263 -2.65 7.52 9.46
N ILE A 264 -2.31 6.55 8.60
CA ILE A 264 -0.94 6.03 8.48
C ILE A 264 0.04 7.15 8.07
N THR A 265 -0.35 8.00 7.12
CA THR A 265 0.47 9.14 6.69
C THR A 265 0.67 10.11 7.85
N ALA A 266 -0.39 10.41 8.61
CA ALA A 266 -0.29 11.23 9.82
C ALA A 266 0.63 10.58 10.89
N THR A 267 0.53 9.27 11.10
CA THR A 267 1.42 8.51 11.99
C THR A 267 2.87 8.60 11.55
N ILE A 268 3.16 8.47 10.25
CA ILE A 268 4.51 8.60 9.69
C ILE A 268 5.08 9.99 9.97
N VAL A 269 4.29 11.05 9.73
CA VAL A 269 4.71 12.43 9.99
C VAL A 269 5.00 12.63 11.47
N VAL A 270 4.04 12.34 12.34
CA VAL A 270 4.21 12.57 13.79
C VAL A 270 5.31 11.67 14.37
N GLY A 271 5.48 10.45 13.86
CA GLY A 271 6.58 9.56 14.24
C GLY A 271 7.95 10.10 13.83
N LEU A 272 8.08 10.68 12.63
CA LEU A 272 9.28 11.39 12.21
C LEU A 272 9.56 12.60 13.11
N LEU A 273 8.54 13.41 13.41
CA LEU A 273 8.68 14.55 14.32
C LEU A 273 9.16 14.10 15.71
N ASN A 274 8.55 13.05 16.26
CA ASN A 274 8.90 12.53 17.59
C ASN A 274 10.33 11.99 17.64
N THR A 275 10.74 11.20 16.64
CA THR A 275 12.10 10.63 16.59
C THR A 275 13.17 11.69 16.36
N LEU A 276 12.89 12.71 15.56
CA LEU A 276 13.78 13.85 15.36
C LEU A 276 13.85 14.77 16.59
N ASP A 277 12.75 14.98 17.30
CA ASP A 277 12.75 15.76 18.55
C ASP A 277 13.62 15.08 19.62
N ILE A 278 13.49 13.75 19.79
CA ILE A 278 14.39 12.95 20.65
C ILE A 278 15.85 13.12 20.20
N LEU A 279 16.12 13.03 18.90
CA LEU A 279 17.47 13.16 18.35
C LEU A 279 18.08 14.54 18.64
N ILE A 280 17.31 15.62 18.50
CA ILE A 280 17.76 17.00 18.74
C ILE A 280 17.99 17.22 20.23
N VAL A 281 17.00 16.91 21.06
CA VAL A 281 17.03 17.12 22.51
C VAL A 281 18.21 16.39 23.15
N TYR A 282 18.38 15.09 22.86
CA TYR A 282 19.39 14.27 23.53
C TYR A 282 20.72 14.22 22.78
N GLY A 283 20.71 14.33 21.45
CA GLY A 283 21.92 14.27 20.63
C GLY A 283 22.68 15.59 20.53
N VAL A 284 21.96 16.72 20.40
CA VAL A 284 22.57 18.04 20.15
C VAL A 284 22.77 18.81 21.44
N PHE A 285 21.73 18.93 22.26
CA PHE A 285 21.77 19.80 23.44
C PHE A 285 22.46 19.16 24.65
N LYS A 286 22.79 17.86 24.61
CA LYS A 286 23.45 17.10 25.70
C LYS A 286 22.98 17.56 27.09
N ASN A 287 21.68 17.72 27.25
CA ASN A 287 21.11 18.24 28.48
C ASN A 287 21.30 17.19 29.58
N ASN A 288 22.35 17.36 30.40
CA ASN A 288 22.60 16.59 31.63
C ASN A 288 21.58 16.93 32.75
N HIS A 289 20.33 17.23 32.38
CA HIS A 289 19.27 17.55 33.31
C HIS A 289 18.66 16.25 33.85
N GLY A 290 19.36 15.62 34.80
CA GLY A 290 18.87 14.47 35.57
C GLY A 290 19.85 13.30 35.63
N SER A 291 19.50 12.30 36.46
CA SER A 291 20.26 11.05 36.64
C SER A 291 20.15 10.06 35.47
N LEU A 292 19.35 10.37 34.45
CA LEU A 292 19.16 9.54 33.27
C LEU A 292 20.16 9.95 32.18
N THR A 293 21.30 9.27 32.15
CA THR A 293 22.24 9.40 31.03
C THR A 293 21.74 8.52 29.88
N PHE A 294 20.95 9.10 28.96
CA PHE A 294 20.66 8.43 27.71
C PHE A 294 21.95 8.35 26.87
N GLY A 295 22.38 7.12 26.57
CA GLY A 295 23.61 6.86 25.83
C GLY A 295 23.46 7.04 24.31
N ASN A 296 24.56 6.82 23.59
CA ASN A 296 24.59 6.79 22.12
C ASN A 296 23.58 5.81 21.51
N ASP A 297 23.17 4.79 22.26
CA ASP A 297 22.21 3.78 21.83
C ASP A 297 20.83 4.37 21.51
N LEU A 298 20.38 5.39 22.27
CA LEU A 298 19.10 6.07 22.01
C LEU A 298 19.15 6.89 20.71
N ILE A 299 20.28 7.55 20.45
CA ILE A 299 20.51 8.30 19.21
C ILE A 299 20.42 7.35 18.02
N ILE A 300 21.12 6.21 18.10
CA ILE A 300 21.10 5.17 17.07
C ILE A 300 19.68 4.63 16.86
N LEU A 301 18.95 4.35 17.96
CA LEU A 301 17.57 3.90 17.92
C LEU A 301 16.64 4.91 17.22
N SER A 302 16.75 6.19 17.56
CA SER A 302 15.98 7.26 16.91
C SER A 302 16.27 7.34 15.41
N ILE A 303 17.53 7.22 15.00
CA ILE A 303 17.90 7.20 13.58
C ILE A 303 17.25 6.01 12.86
N PHE A 304 17.30 4.80 13.44
CA PHE A 304 16.66 3.63 12.85
C PHE A 304 15.15 3.80 12.71
N TRP A 305 14.48 4.31 13.75
CA TRP A 305 13.06 4.61 13.67
C TRP A 305 12.74 5.69 12.63
N SER A 306 13.50 6.79 12.56
CA SER A 306 13.28 7.82 11.54
C SER A 306 13.43 7.25 10.13
N VAL A 307 14.47 6.45 9.88
CA VAL A 307 14.69 5.77 8.60
C VAL A 307 13.53 4.84 8.28
N LEU A 308 13.04 4.08 9.25
CA LEU A 308 11.90 3.17 9.05
C LEU A 308 10.62 3.92 8.68
N HIS A 309 10.27 4.99 9.41
CA HIS A 309 9.10 5.82 9.07
C HIS A 309 9.22 6.41 7.66
N PHE A 310 10.42 6.84 7.28
CA PHE A 310 10.69 7.34 5.94
C PHE A 310 10.53 6.26 4.85
N ILE A 311 11.04 5.05 5.11
CA ILE A 311 10.86 3.89 4.21
C ILE A 311 9.36 3.59 4.05
N PHE A 312 8.58 3.57 5.13
CA PHE A 312 7.14 3.34 5.06
C PHE A 312 6.39 4.39 4.23
N GLY A 313 6.69 5.68 4.44
CA GLY A 313 6.14 6.74 3.60
C GLY A 313 6.48 6.52 2.13
N THR A 314 7.75 6.22 1.84
CA THR A 314 8.24 6.00 0.48
C THR A 314 7.57 4.82 -0.19
N ILE A 315 7.42 3.69 0.52
CA ILE A 315 6.76 2.48 0.02
C ILE A 315 5.30 2.77 -0.37
N VAL A 316 4.56 3.48 0.48
CA VAL A 316 3.15 3.83 0.20
C VAL A 316 3.05 4.77 -1.00
N ALA A 317 3.84 5.85 -1.03
CA ALA A 317 3.84 6.81 -2.13
C ALA A 317 4.27 6.18 -3.46
N ALA A 318 5.38 5.42 -3.45
CA ALA A 318 5.95 4.80 -4.64
C ALA A 318 5.03 3.73 -5.24
N SER A 319 4.36 2.93 -4.41
CA SER A 319 3.43 1.90 -4.90
C SER A 319 2.16 2.50 -5.49
N CYS A 320 1.60 3.56 -4.89
CA CYS A 320 0.49 4.32 -5.47
C CYS A 320 0.89 4.99 -6.80
N ASP A 321 2.02 5.70 -6.83
CA ASP A 321 2.50 6.39 -8.04
C ASP A 321 2.81 5.41 -9.17
N SER A 322 3.47 4.28 -8.85
CA SER A 322 3.76 3.24 -9.85
C SER A 322 2.49 2.64 -10.43
N ALA A 323 1.47 2.37 -9.61
CA ALA A 323 0.20 1.85 -10.08
C ALA A 323 -0.53 2.87 -10.97
N THR A 324 -0.52 4.16 -10.60
CA THR A 324 -1.12 5.22 -11.43
C THR A 324 -0.39 5.41 -12.74
N LYS A 325 0.95 5.44 -12.74
CA LYS A 325 1.76 5.56 -13.98
C LYS A 325 1.51 4.39 -14.93
N GLU A 326 1.44 3.16 -14.40
CA GLU A 326 1.16 2.00 -15.24
C GLU A 326 -0.27 2.04 -15.81
N ALA A 327 -1.26 2.53 -15.06
CA ALA A 327 -2.61 2.76 -15.60
C ALA A 327 -2.62 3.85 -16.69
N GLN A 328 -1.87 4.95 -16.51
CA GLN A 328 -1.75 6.02 -17.50
C GLN A 328 -1.03 5.58 -18.77
N ARG A 329 -0.03 4.68 -18.65
CA ARG A 329 0.68 4.10 -19.79
C ARG A 329 -0.25 3.40 -20.78
N THR A 330 -1.40 2.88 -20.33
CA THR A 330 -2.41 2.31 -21.24
C THR A 330 -2.85 3.32 -22.31
N ALA A 331 -3.03 4.61 -21.95
CA ALA A 331 -3.40 5.66 -22.90
C ALA A 331 -2.30 5.87 -23.95
N GLU A 332 -1.04 5.95 -23.50
CA GLU A 332 0.12 6.15 -24.37
C GLU A 332 0.24 5.02 -25.40
N ILE A 333 0.03 3.77 -24.98
CA ILE A 333 0.05 2.61 -25.87
C ILE A 333 -1.10 2.70 -26.87
N CYS A 334 -2.33 3.00 -26.42
CA CYS A 334 -3.46 3.18 -27.33
C CYS A 334 -3.20 4.26 -28.39
N TYR A 335 -2.63 5.41 -28.01
CA TYR A 335 -2.29 6.47 -28.96
C TYR A 335 -1.18 6.05 -29.93
N LYS A 336 -0.17 5.32 -29.48
CA LYS A 336 0.86 4.74 -30.37
C LYS A 336 0.23 3.77 -31.39
N LEU A 337 -0.66 2.89 -30.93
CA LEU A 337 -1.40 1.98 -31.81
C LEU A 337 -2.28 2.74 -32.81
N LEU A 338 -2.97 3.80 -32.38
CA LEU A 338 -3.79 4.64 -33.28
C LEU A 338 -2.96 5.30 -34.38
N LEU A 339 -1.73 5.73 -34.07
CA LEU A 339 -0.80 6.30 -35.04
C LEU A 339 -0.24 5.26 -36.01
N SER A 340 -0.14 4.00 -35.59
CA SER A 340 0.29 2.89 -36.47
C SER A 340 -0.79 2.42 -37.45
N LEU A 341 -2.06 2.78 -37.21
CA LEU A 341 -3.17 2.42 -38.10
C LEU A 341 -3.26 3.37 -39.30
N PRO A 342 -3.66 2.88 -40.50
CA PRO A 342 -3.81 3.72 -41.68
C PRO A 342 -4.76 4.89 -41.41
N ALA A 343 -4.37 6.08 -41.90
CA ALA A 343 -5.11 7.33 -41.65
C ALA A 343 -6.54 7.29 -42.21
N MET A 344 -6.72 6.63 -43.35
CA MET A 344 -8.03 6.36 -43.95
C MET A 344 -8.29 4.85 -43.97
N PRO A 345 -9.05 4.31 -42.99
CA PRO A 345 -9.38 2.90 -42.97
C PRO A 345 -10.36 2.57 -44.10
N GLU A 346 -9.90 1.80 -45.08
CA GLU A 346 -10.75 1.32 -46.18
C GLU A 346 -11.74 0.24 -45.70
N LYS A 347 -11.36 -0.51 -44.65
CA LYS A 347 -12.18 -1.58 -44.07
C LYS A 347 -12.98 -1.09 -42.87
N SER A 348 -14.24 -1.53 -42.78
CA SER A 348 -15.11 -1.27 -41.63
C SER A 348 -14.51 -1.74 -40.29
N GLN A 349 -13.71 -2.79 -40.32
CA GLN A 349 -13.04 -3.34 -39.13
C GLN A 349 -11.93 -2.43 -38.60
N ASP A 350 -11.13 -1.82 -39.48
CA ASP A 350 -10.06 -0.90 -39.08
C ASP A 350 -10.66 0.36 -38.46
N ARG A 351 -11.80 0.83 -38.99
CA ARG A 351 -12.58 1.92 -38.40
C ARG A 351 -13.07 1.56 -36.99
N ALA A 352 -13.63 0.36 -36.80
CA ALA A 352 -14.11 -0.10 -35.50
C ALA A 352 -12.96 -0.28 -34.49
N LEU A 353 -11.80 -0.80 -34.92
CA LEU A 353 -10.60 -0.91 -34.08
C LEU A 353 -10.08 0.46 -33.66
N ARG A 354 -9.98 1.40 -34.60
CA ARG A 354 -9.57 2.78 -34.34
C ARG A 354 -10.50 3.46 -33.33
N GLU A 355 -11.81 3.29 -33.49
CA GLU A 355 -12.80 3.82 -32.54
C GLU A 355 -12.61 3.23 -31.14
N GLN A 356 -12.44 1.91 -31.02
CA GLN A 356 -12.23 1.26 -29.72
C GLN A 356 -10.92 1.68 -29.04
N LEU A 357 -9.81 1.76 -29.78
CA LEU A 357 -8.54 2.25 -29.24
C LEU A 357 -8.66 3.71 -28.78
N TYR A 358 -9.38 4.55 -29.54
CA TYR A 358 -9.62 5.94 -29.16
C TYR A 358 -10.47 6.04 -27.88
N LEU A 359 -11.53 5.25 -27.76
CA LEU A 359 -12.35 5.19 -26.55
C LEU A 359 -11.53 4.72 -25.34
N LEU A 360 -10.71 3.67 -25.50
CA LEU A 360 -9.84 3.20 -24.43
C LEU A 360 -8.77 4.23 -24.05
N ALA A 361 -8.20 4.96 -25.02
CA ALA A 361 -7.26 6.06 -24.76
C ALA A 361 -7.92 7.21 -23.99
N GLN A 362 -9.14 7.59 -24.38
CA GLN A 362 -9.94 8.60 -23.67
C GLN A 362 -10.28 8.15 -22.26
N LEU A 363 -10.74 6.91 -22.10
CA LEU A 363 -11.07 6.33 -20.80
C LEU A 363 -9.85 6.32 -19.87
N SER A 364 -8.70 5.88 -20.38
CA SER A 364 -7.47 5.80 -19.59
C SER A 364 -6.85 7.15 -19.28
N SER A 365 -6.95 8.15 -20.16
CA SER A 365 -6.45 9.50 -19.90
C SER A 365 -7.36 10.31 -18.96
N GLN A 366 -8.68 10.25 -19.15
CA GLN A 366 -9.63 11.09 -18.41
C GLN A 366 -10.10 10.46 -17.10
N ARG A 367 -10.21 9.13 -17.05
CA ARG A 367 -10.70 8.41 -15.87
C ARG A 367 -9.62 7.57 -15.22
N CYS A 368 -8.35 7.97 -15.23
CA CYS A 368 -7.35 7.30 -14.40
C CYS A 368 -7.51 7.75 -12.94
N PRO A 369 -8.18 6.98 -12.05
CA PRO A 369 -8.28 7.35 -10.66
C PRO A 369 -6.87 7.34 -10.05
N GLY A 370 -6.50 8.46 -9.44
CA GLY A 370 -5.38 8.48 -8.52
C GLY A 370 -5.74 7.73 -7.23
N PHE A 371 -4.73 7.20 -6.57
CA PHE A 371 -4.88 6.74 -5.19
C PHE A 371 -5.02 7.96 -4.28
N SER A 372 -6.03 7.96 -3.42
CA SER A 372 -6.33 9.10 -2.56
C SER A 372 -6.52 8.68 -1.12
N ALA A 373 -6.03 9.53 -0.21
CA ALA A 373 -6.22 9.39 1.22
C ALA A 373 -7.58 9.96 1.61
N ALA A 374 -8.63 9.14 1.51
CA ALA A 374 -10.03 9.50 1.82
C ALA A 374 -10.54 10.76 1.07
N GLY A 375 -9.97 11.06 -0.10
CA GLY A 375 -10.31 12.24 -0.89
C GLY A 375 -9.63 13.55 -0.46
N PHE A 376 -8.83 13.56 0.61
CA PHE A 376 -8.12 14.77 1.06
C PHE A 376 -6.95 15.14 0.15
N PHE A 377 -6.12 14.16 -0.20
CA PHE A 377 -4.97 14.36 -1.08
C PHE A 377 -4.67 13.10 -1.89
N ARG A 378 -3.95 13.30 -3.00
CA ARG A 378 -3.40 12.22 -3.83
C ARG A 378 -2.14 11.66 -3.18
N VAL A 379 -2.01 10.34 -3.19
CA VAL A 379 -0.89 9.62 -2.58
C VAL A 379 0.17 9.39 -3.66
N ASP A 380 1.16 10.27 -3.74
CA ASP A 380 2.26 10.21 -4.71
C ASP A 380 3.56 10.81 -4.12
N TYR A 381 4.60 10.98 -4.93
CA TYR A 381 5.87 11.57 -4.46
C TYR A 381 5.74 13.04 -4.03
N SER A 382 4.75 13.78 -4.53
CA SER A 382 4.49 15.16 -4.11
C SER A 382 4.04 15.20 -2.65
N MET A 383 3.29 14.20 -2.20
CA MET A 383 2.96 14.02 -0.78
C MET A 383 4.23 13.92 0.07
N LEU A 384 5.20 13.08 -0.31
CA LEU A 384 6.47 12.94 0.44
C LEU A 384 7.24 14.26 0.53
N LEU A 385 7.33 15.00 -0.57
CA LEU A 385 7.97 16.32 -0.58
C LEU A 385 7.27 17.29 0.37
N ALA A 386 5.93 17.28 0.41
CA ALA A 386 5.18 18.07 1.37
C ALA A 386 5.43 17.63 2.82
N LEU A 387 5.55 16.31 3.09
CA LEU A 387 5.91 15.80 4.42
C LEU A 387 7.32 16.25 4.84
N PHE A 388 8.28 16.23 3.92
CA PHE A 388 9.62 16.73 4.20
C PHE A 388 9.63 18.22 4.51
N GLY A 389 8.85 19.00 3.76
CA GLY A 389 8.69 20.43 4.02
C GLY A 389 8.14 20.70 5.42
N SER A 390 7.11 19.96 5.85
CA SER A 390 6.52 20.13 7.18
C SER A 390 7.45 19.69 8.32
N VAL A 391 8.12 18.54 8.17
CA VAL A 391 9.10 18.04 9.15
C VAL A 391 10.28 18.99 9.28
N THR A 392 10.84 19.46 8.17
CA THR A 392 11.97 20.41 8.18
C THR A 392 11.58 21.73 8.85
N SER A 393 10.39 22.26 8.53
CA SER A 393 9.88 23.49 9.16
C SER A 393 9.75 23.34 10.66
N TYR A 394 9.25 22.20 11.14
CA TYR A 394 9.16 21.90 12.57
C TYR A 394 10.54 21.79 13.23
N VAL A 395 11.47 21.06 12.60
CA VAL A 395 12.84 20.90 13.13
C VAL A 395 13.52 22.26 13.31
N ILE A 396 13.35 23.20 12.38
CA ILE A 396 13.88 24.56 12.50
C ILE A 396 13.30 25.25 13.74
N VAL A 397 11.98 25.15 13.95
CA VAL A 397 11.29 25.73 15.11
C VAL A 397 11.81 25.13 16.42
N VAL A 398 11.93 23.80 16.51
CA VAL A 398 12.46 23.11 17.70
C VAL A 398 13.89 23.55 18.02
N ILE A 399 14.75 23.67 17.01
CA ILE A 399 16.13 24.13 17.19
C ILE A 399 16.16 25.58 17.70
N GLN A 400 15.25 26.43 17.22
CA GLN A 400 15.20 27.83 17.64
C GLN A 400 14.73 27.99 19.09
N PHE A 401 13.75 27.19 19.54
CA PHE A 401 13.20 27.28 20.90
C PHE A 401 14.01 26.52 21.97
N ASN A 402 14.93 25.63 21.56
CA ASN A 402 15.82 24.91 22.49
C ASN A 402 17.24 25.50 22.59
N LYS A 403 17.52 26.60 21.87
CA LYS A 403 18.68 27.46 22.18
C LYS A 403 18.41 28.25 23.44
#